data_AF-A0A6I3F2M4-F1
#
_entry.id   AF-A0A6I3F2M4-F1
#
_cell.length_a   1.000
_cell.length_b   1.000
_cell.length_c   1.000
_cell.angle_alpha   90.00
_cell.angle_beta   90.00
_cell.angle_gamma   90.00
#
_symmetry.space_group_name_H-M   'P 1'
#
loop_
_entity.id
_entity.type
_entity.pdbx_description
1 polymer ?
#
loop_
_entity_poly.entity_id
_entity_poly.type
_entity_poly.pdbx_seq_one_letter_code
_entity_poly.pdbx_strand_id
1 'polypeptide(L)'
;MSTSSTTKRVGLGLIAATLAAGLTMGSGISSVKADPTQLDAYVGMGSDTTQDVINAMSGFNYGLDYNAINSGSATGYKHIISFNAAPAQTAGDNCITPVLNGPTFTRPNGSGAGRKALYQATSGVGLGWTGASFTLDNSTVLPTCATLVNISGAVNFARSSSVGTTTGTDEVYVPFGRDAVTYISYRPGGGAALATLTRKNLIDAYASATRVTVADPDGTGTVTIVPCGVQTSSGTMSFFKTIVTLASTGSEQAAVALCTPAEVNRLQESKGDQLKAKGDAFYAGTLGAGAYTADTQLVVIAPMSAAGYIAQANGVSDPNGYTNVTLGGISDDGTTGTGGADLGSPTTGTAPNLAPNLTFYASAGVGRDVYNVFKRSSIINTGTGFTLTNGLVALFLDTNVAANGTAGAPNNTSANNSSKLCQNSTVIEKFGFGQISNCGDYSLTKAWGSDAASA
;
A
#
# COMPACT_ATOMS: atom_id res chain seq x y z
N MET A 1 -9.80 -19.01 41.34
CA MET A 1 -9.67 -19.95 40.20
C MET A 1 -10.81 -19.64 39.24
N SER A 2 -10.55 -18.81 38.22
CA SER A 2 -11.54 -18.43 37.21
C SER A 2 -11.24 -19.20 35.94
N THR A 3 -12.15 -20.07 35.54
CA THR A 3 -12.09 -20.87 34.31
C THR A 3 -12.46 -20.00 33.12
N SER A 4 -11.48 -19.71 32.27
CA SER A 4 -11.67 -19.05 30.97
C SER A 4 -12.31 -20.02 29.97
N SER A 5 -13.49 -19.68 29.43
CA SER A 5 -14.12 -20.45 28.35
C SER A 5 -13.57 -19.98 27.00
N THR A 6 -12.86 -20.85 26.31
CA THR A 6 -12.42 -20.63 24.92
C THR A 6 -13.57 -20.92 23.96
N THR A 7 -14.27 -19.87 23.52
CA THR A 7 -15.23 -19.98 22.42
C THR A 7 -14.46 -20.14 21.10
N LYS A 8 -14.39 -21.37 20.59
CA LYS A 8 -13.94 -21.65 19.24
C LYS A 8 -14.88 -20.96 18.26
N ARG A 9 -14.41 -19.92 17.56
CA ARG A 9 -15.14 -19.32 16.43
C ARG A 9 -15.02 -20.26 15.23
N VAL A 10 -15.99 -21.15 15.08
CA VAL A 10 -16.23 -21.88 13.84
C VAL A 10 -16.90 -20.90 12.88
N GLY A 11 -16.27 -20.65 11.73
CA GLY A 11 -16.95 -20.06 10.59
C GLY A 11 -18.11 -20.97 10.22
N LEU A 12 -19.34 -20.50 10.47
CA LEU A 12 -20.55 -21.20 10.08
C LEU A 12 -20.61 -21.25 8.55
N GLY A 13 -20.15 -22.38 8.00
CA GLY A 13 -20.62 -22.86 6.72
C GLY A 13 -22.08 -23.24 6.86
N LEU A 14 -22.96 -22.50 6.20
CA LEU A 14 -24.33 -22.94 5.95
C LEU A 14 -24.38 -23.55 4.54
N ILE A 15 -24.40 -24.88 4.49
CA ILE A 15 -24.94 -25.61 3.34
C ILE A 15 -26.46 -25.45 3.44
N ALA A 16 -27.05 -24.78 2.45
CA ALA A 16 -28.47 -24.93 2.13
C ALA A 16 -28.61 -24.99 0.61
N ALA A 17 -28.68 -26.22 0.10
CA ALA A 17 -29.24 -26.48 -1.21
C ALA A 17 -30.77 -26.38 -1.09
N THR A 18 -31.37 -25.34 -1.65
CA THR A 18 -32.80 -25.31 -2.00
C THR A 18 -32.99 -24.58 -3.33
N LEU A 19 -33.47 -25.33 -4.31
CA LEU A 19 -34.07 -24.83 -5.54
C LEU A 19 -35.36 -24.02 -5.22
N ALA A 20 -35.63 -23.06 -6.10
CA ALA A 20 -36.92 -22.40 -6.41
C ALA A 20 -37.24 -21.01 -5.76
N ALA A 21 -37.18 -20.01 -6.65
CA ALA A 21 -38.14 -18.91 -6.90
C ALA A 21 -38.51 -17.90 -5.79
N GLY A 22 -38.37 -16.60 -6.13
CA GLY A 22 -39.26 -15.54 -5.64
C GLY A 22 -38.56 -14.34 -5.00
N LEU A 23 -38.68 -13.18 -5.65
CA LEU A 23 -38.28 -11.84 -5.19
C LEU A 23 -38.71 -11.54 -3.74
N THR A 24 -37.83 -10.90 -2.96
CA THR A 24 -38.17 -9.66 -2.24
C THR A 24 -36.93 -8.79 -2.11
N MET A 25 -37.02 -7.56 -2.63
CA MET A 25 -36.04 -6.51 -2.40
C MET A 25 -36.17 -6.05 -0.95
N GLY A 26 -35.11 -6.23 -0.17
CA GLY A 26 -34.98 -5.71 1.17
C GLY A 26 -33.67 -4.95 1.29
N SER A 27 -33.78 -3.62 1.41
CA SER A 27 -32.69 -2.69 1.70
C SER A 27 -31.94 -3.13 2.96
N GLY A 28 -30.83 -3.84 2.77
CA GLY A 28 -29.94 -4.30 3.82
C GLY A 28 -28.60 -3.60 3.67
N ILE A 29 -28.28 -2.75 4.65
CA ILE A 29 -26.92 -2.34 5.04
C ILE A 29 -25.86 -3.29 4.47
N SER A 30 -25.20 -2.87 3.40
CA SER A 30 -24.01 -3.50 2.87
C SER A 30 -22.94 -3.44 3.97
N SER A 31 -22.79 -4.52 4.72
CA SER A 31 -21.58 -4.70 5.51
C SER A 31 -20.44 -4.76 4.51
N VAL A 32 -19.57 -3.75 4.55
CA VAL A 32 -18.33 -3.74 3.78
C VAL A 32 -17.53 -4.95 4.25
N LYS A 33 -17.60 -6.05 3.50
CA LYS A 33 -16.82 -7.25 3.79
C LYS A 33 -15.37 -6.96 3.41
N ALA A 34 -14.54 -6.73 4.42
CA ALA A 34 -13.11 -6.48 4.24
C ALA A 34 -12.32 -7.75 3.83
N ASP A 35 -12.95 -8.94 3.90
CA ASP A 35 -12.29 -10.23 3.66
C ASP A 35 -13.01 -11.09 2.59
N PRO A 36 -12.26 -11.81 1.73
CA PRO A 36 -12.80 -12.64 0.65
C PRO A 36 -13.41 -13.98 1.13
N THR A 37 -14.29 -14.59 0.32
CA THR A 37 -15.09 -15.80 0.68
C THR A 37 -14.71 -17.10 -0.05
N GLN A 38 -13.65 -17.09 -0.87
CA GLN A 38 -13.23 -18.25 -1.68
C GLN A 38 -12.28 -19.18 -0.90
N LEU A 39 -12.50 -20.50 -1.00
CA LEU A 39 -11.86 -21.52 -0.13
C LEU A 39 -10.62 -22.19 -0.74
N ASP A 40 -10.34 -21.97 -2.03
CA ASP A 40 -9.20 -22.55 -2.74
C ASP A 40 -8.55 -21.55 -3.70
N ALA A 41 -7.68 -20.69 -3.16
CA ALA A 41 -7.06 -19.58 -3.86
C ALA A 41 -5.65 -19.29 -3.33
N TYR A 42 -4.86 -18.56 -4.11
CA TYR A 42 -3.58 -18.04 -3.64
C TYR A 42 -3.80 -16.79 -2.79
N VAL A 43 -3.24 -16.78 -1.59
CA VAL A 43 -3.45 -15.73 -0.60
C VAL A 43 -2.37 -14.66 -0.67
N GLY A 44 -2.80 -13.40 -0.80
CA GLY A 44 -1.97 -12.21 -0.77
C GLY A 44 -2.31 -11.23 0.37
N MET A 45 -1.29 -10.59 0.91
CA MET A 45 -1.39 -9.54 1.95
C MET A 45 -0.15 -8.62 1.95
N GLY A 46 -0.15 -7.55 2.75
CA GLY A 46 1.00 -6.66 2.89
C GLY A 46 0.70 -5.21 2.57
N SER A 47 1.25 -4.69 1.47
CA SER A 47 1.14 -3.27 1.13
C SER A 47 -0.31 -2.79 1.02
N ASP A 48 -0.58 -1.68 1.70
CA ASP A 48 -1.83 -0.92 1.61
C ASP A 48 -1.89 -0.13 0.29
N THR A 49 -0.74 0.38 -0.19
CA THR A 49 -0.63 1.07 -1.48
C THR A 49 -1.28 0.32 -2.65
N THR A 50 -1.05 -0.99 -2.72
CA THR A 50 -1.48 -1.84 -3.85
C THR A 50 -2.64 -2.74 -3.45
N GLN A 51 -3.21 -2.53 -2.27
CA GLN A 51 -4.36 -3.25 -1.73
C GLN A 51 -5.49 -3.32 -2.74
N ASP A 52 -5.97 -2.15 -3.15
CA ASP A 52 -7.26 -2.00 -3.80
C ASP A 52 -7.24 -2.57 -5.21
N VAL A 53 -6.14 -2.33 -5.94
CA VAL A 53 -5.96 -2.92 -7.27
C VAL A 53 -5.90 -4.44 -7.19
N ILE A 54 -5.21 -5.02 -6.20
CA ILE A 54 -5.14 -6.49 -6.06
C ILE A 54 -6.46 -7.08 -5.52
N ASN A 55 -7.21 -6.35 -4.69
CA ASN A 55 -8.57 -6.71 -4.29
C ASN A 55 -9.50 -6.75 -5.53
N ALA A 56 -9.43 -5.73 -6.40
CA ALA A 56 -10.16 -5.72 -7.65
C ALA A 56 -9.78 -6.92 -8.54
N MET A 57 -8.49 -7.26 -8.63
CA MET A 57 -8.03 -8.47 -9.35
C MET A 57 -8.51 -9.79 -8.69
N SER A 58 -8.88 -9.77 -7.40
CA SER A 58 -9.55 -10.90 -6.74
C SER A 58 -11.07 -10.93 -6.95
N GLY A 59 -11.63 -9.92 -7.62
CA GLY A 59 -13.02 -9.88 -8.09
C GLY A 59 -13.93 -8.88 -7.36
N PHE A 60 -13.46 -8.23 -6.30
CA PHE A 60 -14.26 -7.25 -5.56
C PHE A 60 -13.39 -6.21 -4.87
N ASN A 61 -13.72 -4.94 -5.04
CA ASN A 61 -13.12 -3.88 -4.24
C ASN A 61 -14.15 -2.79 -3.94
N TYR A 62 -14.25 -2.38 -2.67
CA TYR A 62 -15.03 -1.22 -2.25
C TYR A 62 -16.49 -1.20 -2.79
N GLY A 63 -17.21 -2.32 -2.70
CA GLY A 63 -18.59 -2.39 -3.17
C GLY A 63 -18.75 -2.54 -4.68
N LEU A 64 -17.65 -2.64 -5.43
CA LEU A 64 -17.63 -2.79 -6.88
C LEU A 64 -17.15 -4.20 -7.26
N ASP A 65 -17.87 -4.84 -8.16
CA ASP A 65 -17.50 -6.12 -8.75
C ASP A 65 -16.49 -5.93 -9.89
N TYR A 66 -15.54 -6.86 -9.96
CA TYR A 66 -14.52 -6.93 -10.99
C TYR A 66 -14.41 -8.36 -11.52
N ASN A 67 -13.86 -8.50 -12.72
CA ASN A 67 -13.51 -9.83 -13.22
C ASN A 67 -12.25 -10.31 -12.48
N ALA A 68 -12.39 -11.31 -11.63
CA ALA A 68 -11.27 -11.92 -10.94
C ALA A 68 -10.31 -12.57 -11.96
N ILE A 69 -9.01 -12.39 -11.75
CA ILE A 69 -8.01 -13.14 -12.54
C ILE A 69 -8.01 -14.61 -12.12
N ASN A 70 -7.84 -15.49 -13.09
CA ASN A 70 -7.78 -16.93 -12.88
C ASN A 70 -6.72 -17.58 -13.77
N SER A 71 -6.12 -18.62 -13.22
CA SER A 71 -5.19 -19.47 -13.96
C SER A 71 -5.96 -20.42 -14.89
N GLY A 72 -5.26 -21.07 -15.83
CA GLY A 72 -5.88 -21.95 -16.82
C GLY A 72 -6.30 -23.31 -16.26
N SER A 73 -6.92 -24.13 -17.12
CA SER A 73 -7.29 -25.52 -16.82
C SER A 73 -6.10 -26.37 -16.37
N ALA A 74 -4.93 -26.16 -17.00
CA ALA A 74 -3.70 -26.88 -16.70
C ALA A 74 -3.20 -26.69 -15.25
N THR A 75 -3.63 -25.61 -14.59
CA THR A 75 -3.25 -25.26 -13.21
C THR A 75 -4.44 -25.27 -12.26
N GLY A 76 -5.57 -25.85 -12.70
CA GLY A 76 -6.76 -26.06 -11.86
C GLY A 76 -7.60 -24.81 -11.60
N TYR A 77 -7.58 -23.82 -12.49
CA TYR A 77 -8.41 -22.60 -12.38
C TYR A 77 -8.27 -21.85 -11.05
N LYS A 78 -7.08 -21.87 -10.43
CA LYS A 78 -6.80 -21.12 -9.20
C LYS A 78 -7.00 -19.62 -9.41
N HIS A 79 -7.67 -18.98 -8.46
CA HIS A 79 -7.80 -17.53 -8.33
C HIS A 79 -6.85 -16.99 -7.27
N ILE A 80 -6.83 -15.66 -7.12
CA ILE A 80 -6.17 -15.00 -5.99
C ILE A 80 -7.21 -14.48 -5.00
N ILE A 81 -6.83 -14.42 -3.74
CA ILE A 81 -7.54 -13.68 -2.71
C ILE A 81 -6.59 -12.70 -2.04
N SER A 82 -7.10 -11.53 -1.70
CA SER A 82 -6.32 -10.42 -1.19
C SER A 82 -6.95 -9.92 0.11
N PHE A 83 -6.18 -9.98 1.20
CA PHE A 83 -6.64 -9.50 2.51
C PHE A 83 -6.23 -8.05 2.73
N ASN A 84 -7.06 -7.32 3.47
CA ASN A 84 -6.74 -5.94 3.81
C ASN A 84 -5.50 -5.81 4.71
N ALA A 85 -4.73 -4.75 4.50
CA ALA A 85 -3.57 -4.39 5.31
C ALA A 85 -4.02 -3.81 6.65
N ALA A 86 -5.04 -2.95 6.61
CA ALA A 86 -5.71 -2.37 7.76
C ALA A 86 -7.13 -2.96 7.94
N PRO A 87 -7.57 -3.23 9.18
CA PRO A 87 -8.93 -3.67 9.45
C PRO A 87 -9.93 -2.55 9.13
N ALA A 88 -11.20 -2.89 8.95
CA ALA A 88 -12.25 -1.90 8.82
C ALA A 88 -12.39 -1.08 10.12
N GLN A 89 -12.85 0.16 10.02
CA GLN A 89 -13.02 1.05 11.17
C GLN A 89 -14.07 0.60 12.19
N THR A 90 -14.85 -0.42 11.84
CA THR A 90 -15.85 -1.07 12.71
C THR A 90 -15.40 -2.44 13.22
N ALA A 91 -14.17 -2.86 12.93
CA ALA A 91 -13.68 -4.18 13.32
C ALA A 91 -13.50 -4.29 14.84
N GLY A 92 -13.84 -5.44 15.39
CA GLY A 92 -13.62 -5.76 16.81
C GLY A 92 -12.24 -6.34 17.11
N ASP A 93 -11.50 -6.76 16.08
CA ASP A 93 -10.14 -7.29 16.18
C ASP A 93 -9.34 -7.04 14.90
N ASN A 94 -8.02 -7.24 14.97
CA ASN A 94 -7.10 -7.10 13.84
C ASN A 94 -6.75 -8.48 13.22
N CYS A 95 -7.72 -9.39 13.12
CA CYS A 95 -7.47 -10.81 12.80
C CYS A 95 -7.95 -11.22 11.41
N ILE A 96 -7.22 -12.17 10.80
CA ILE A 96 -7.61 -12.84 9.56
C ILE A 96 -7.40 -14.34 9.68
N THR A 97 -8.24 -15.12 8.99
CA THR A 97 -8.10 -16.57 8.79
C THR A 97 -8.09 -16.84 7.28
N PRO A 98 -6.92 -16.78 6.63
CA PRO A 98 -6.88 -16.69 5.17
C PRO A 98 -7.13 -18.00 4.43
N VAL A 99 -6.97 -19.13 5.11
CA VAL A 99 -7.19 -20.46 4.55
C VAL A 99 -8.17 -21.23 5.43
N LEU A 100 -9.03 -22.04 4.82
CA LEU A 100 -10.04 -22.82 5.53
C LEU A 100 -9.35 -23.77 6.52
N ASN A 101 -9.83 -23.78 7.77
CA ASN A 101 -9.22 -24.52 8.88
C ASN A 101 -7.74 -24.15 9.15
N GLY A 102 -7.31 -23.01 8.65
CA GLY A 102 -5.97 -22.47 8.84
C GLY A 102 -5.80 -21.70 10.15
N PRO A 103 -4.58 -21.16 10.36
CA PRO A 103 -4.31 -20.29 11.48
C PRO A 103 -5.07 -18.98 11.37
N THR A 104 -5.60 -18.50 12.50
CA THR A 104 -6.01 -17.11 12.70
C THR A 104 -4.82 -16.31 13.19
N PHE A 105 -4.48 -15.21 12.53
CA PHE A 105 -3.35 -14.38 12.91
C PHE A 105 -3.58 -12.90 12.61
N THR A 106 -2.75 -12.06 13.22
CA THR A 106 -2.83 -10.60 13.04
C THR A 106 -2.49 -10.21 11.60
N ARG A 107 -3.29 -9.36 10.96
CA ARG A 107 -3.11 -8.96 9.55
C ARG A 107 -1.75 -8.27 9.34
N PRO A 108 -0.96 -8.63 8.32
CA PRO A 108 0.25 -7.91 7.97
C PRO A 108 -0.06 -6.56 7.32
N ASN A 109 0.35 -5.46 7.97
CA ASN A 109 0.15 -4.09 7.49
C ASN A 109 1.45 -3.49 6.94
N GLY A 110 1.51 -3.29 5.62
CA GLY A 110 2.64 -2.68 4.93
C GLY A 110 3.52 -3.68 4.17
N SER A 111 4.37 -3.14 3.29
CA SER A 111 5.25 -3.94 2.41
C SER A 111 6.21 -4.83 3.20
N GLY A 112 6.83 -4.28 4.26
CA GLY A 112 7.74 -5.04 5.12
C GLY A 112 7.04 -6.17 5.87
N ALA A 113 5.89 -5.88 6.49
CA ALA A 113 5.09 -6.85 7.22
C ALA A 113 4.57 -7.97 6.31
N GLY A 114 4.12 -7.65 5.09
CA GLY A 114 3.68 -8.63 4.11
C GLY A 114 4.78 -9.60 3.70
N ARG A 115 5.97 -9.08 3.39
CA ARG A 115 7.15 -9.89 3.06
C ARG A 115 7.60 -10.77 4.23
N LYS A 116 7.57 -10.25 5.45
CA LYS A 116 7.84 -11.02 6.67
C LYS A 116 6.83 -12.16 6.84
N ALA A 117 5.54 -11.90 6.63
CA ALA A 117 4.51 -12.95 6.70
C ALA A 117 4.72 -14.02 5.62
N LEU A 118 5.08 -13.62 4.39
CA LEU A 118 5.42 -14.55 3.32
C LEU A 118 6.64 -15.42 3.68
N TYR A 119 7.69 -14.83 4.23
CA TYR A 119 8.87 -15.57 4.70
C TYR A 119 8.47 -16.64 5.73
N GLN A 120 7.72 -16.25 6.75
CA GLN A 120 7.31 -17.17 7.80
C GLN A 120 6.33 -18.25 7.31
N ALA A 121 5.46 -17.91 6.36
CA ALA A 121 4.55 -18.88 5.76
C ALA A 121 5.25 -19.91 4.87
N THR A 122 6.46 -19.63 4.40
CA THR A 122 7.13 -20.43 3.36
C THR A 122 8.51 -20.98 3.75
N SER A 123 9.10 -20.52 4.84
CA SER A 123 10.42 -20.95 5.31
C SER A 123 10.42 -22.34 5.95
N GLY A 124 9.25 -22.86 6.35
CA GLY A 124 9.09 -24.22 6.92
C GLY A 124 9.66 -24.39 8.32
N VAL A 125 10.42 -23.40 8.80
CA VAL A 125 10.80 -23.23 10.20
C VAL A 125 9.63 -22.54 10.90
N GLY A 126 9.11 -23.13 11.98
CA GLY A 126 7.97 -22.61 12.74
C GLY A 126 8.26 -21.30 13.49
N LEU A 127 8.81 -20.30 12.80
CA LEU A 127 9.32 -19.03 13.34
C LEU A 127 8.22 -18.18 13.98
N GLY A 128 6.96 -18.49 13.67
CA GLY A 128 5.80 -17.87 14.28
C GLY A 128 5.62 -16.40 13.88
N TRP A 129 4.37 -16.03 13.64
CA TRP A 129 3.96 -14.69 13.30
C TRP A 129 3.52 -13.94 14.54
N THR A 130 4.19 -12.82 14.74
CA THR A 130 3.85 -11.78 15.70
C THR A 130 3.48 -10.54 14.92
N GLY A 131 2.20 -10.22 14.86
CA GLY A 131 1.76 -8.95 14.27
C GLY A 131 1.83 -7.80 15.27
N ALA A 132 1.36 -6.63 14.85
CA ALA A 132 1.24 -5.44 15.68
C ALA A 132 -0.23 -5.14 16.02
N SER A 133 -0.46 -4.45 17.13
CA SER A 133 -1.76 -3.83 17.41
C SER A 133 -2.08 -2.77 16.35
N PHE A 134 -3.37 -2.50 16.16
CA PHE A 134 -3.83 -1.47 15.22
C PHE A 134 -4.70 -0.44 15.94
N THR A 135 -4.47 0.85 15.72
CA THR A 135 -5.31 1.91 16.30
C THR A 135 -6.29 2.41 15.24
N LEU A 136 -7.59 2.28 15.51
CA LEU A 136 -8.66 2.85 14.68
C LEU A 136 -8.69 4.38 14.78
N ASP A 137 -9.36 5.07 13.85
CA ASP A 137 -9.43 6.54 13.85
C ASP A 137 -10.11 7.09 15.12
N ASN A 138 -11.03 6.31 15.70
CA ASN A 138 -11.67 6.64 16.98
C ASN A 138 -10.77 6.39 18.19
N SER A 139 -9.47 6.16 17.98
CA SER A 139 -8.46 5.84 19.00
C SER A 139 -8.64 4.49 19.71
N THR A 140 -9.54 3.62 19.24
CA THR A 140 -9.66 2.26 19.77
C THR A 140 -8.46 1.43 19.33
N VAL A 141 -7.75 0.84 20.28
CA VAL A 141 -6.62 -0.06 20.01
C VAL A 141 -7.15 -1.48 19.87
N LEU A 142 -7.02 -2.04 18.67
CA LEU A 142 -7.29 -3.44 18.37
C LEU A 142 -6.07 -4.29 18.76
N PRO A 143 -6.27 -5.31 19.60
CA PRO A 143 -5.19 -6.17 20.05
C PRO A 143 -4.67 -7.06 18.92
N THR A 144 -3.48 -7.62 19.13
CA THR A 144 -2.99 -8.73 18.32
C THR A 144 -3.82 -9.99 18.59
N CYS A 145 -3.97 -10.84 17.57
CA CYS A 145 -4.82 -12.04 17.64
C CYS A 145 -4.24 -13.13 18.53
N ALA A 146 -2.93 -13.27 18.45
CA ALA A 146 -2.10 -14.14 19.27
C ALA A 146 -0.66 -13.63 19.20
N THR A 147 0.12 -13.94 20.22
CA THR A 147 1.50 -13.44 20.37
C THR A 147 2.48 -14.16 19.46
N LEU A 148 2.22 -15.41 19.06
CA LEU A 148 3.06 -16.16 18.12
C LEU A 148 2.22 -17.24 17.41
N VAL A 149 2.04 -17.14 16.10
CA VAL A 149 1.19 -18.07 15.32
C VAL A 149 1.98 -18.74 14.20
N ASN A 150 1.96 -20.05 14.10
CA ASN A 150 2.50 -20.71 12.90
C ASN A 150 1.57 -20.45 11.71
N ILE A 151 2.06 -19.65 10.74
CA ILE A 151 1.32 -19.28 9.53
C ILE A 151 1.77 -20.04 8.27
N SER A 152 2.43 -21.20 8.45
CA SER A 152 2.88 -22.03 7.33
C SER A 152 1.74 -22.32 6.35
N GLY A 153 1.99 -22.06 5.07
CA GLY A 153 1.03 -22.26 3.98
C GLY A 153 -0.12 -21.24 3.92
N ALA A 154 -0.25 -20.32 4.87
CA ALA A 154 -1.36 -19.36 4.90
C ALA A 154 -1.16 -18.12 4.02
N VAL A 155 0.06 -17.92 3.48
CA VAL A 155 0.43 -16.80 2.61
C VAL A 155 1.20 -17.31 1.41
N ASN A 156 0.80 -16.93 0.20
CA ASN A 156 1.44 -17.39 -1.05
C ASN A 156 2.22 -16.28 -1.76
N PHE A 157 1.82 -15.03 -1.58
CA PHE A 157 2.54 -13.87 -2.09
C PHE A 157 2.35 -12.66 -1.16
N ALA A 158 3.29 -11.71 -1.25
CA ALA A 158 3.18 -10.44 -0.55
C ALA A 158 2.99 -9.30 -1.55
N ARG A 159 2.18 -8.32 -1.20
CA ARG A 159 2.07 -7.05 -1.92
C ARG A 159 3.15 -6.10 -1.43
N SER A 160 3.85 -5.42 -2.35
CA SER A 160 4.93 -4.50 -1.98
C SER A 160 5.00 -3.26 -2.88
N SER A 161 5.10 -2.08 -2.28
CA SER A 161 5.39 -0.81 -2.96
C SER A 161 6.84 -0.34 -2.75
N SER A 162 7.69 -1.24 -2.23
CA SER A 162 9.14 -1.04 -2.13
C SER A 162 9.90 -2.34 -2.45
N VAL A 163 11.20 -2.20 -2.71
CA VAL A 163 12.12 -3.33 -2.91
C VAL A 163 12.95 -3.51 -1.65
N GLY A 164 13.17 -4.76 -1.23
CA GLY A 164 14.10 -5.08 -0.16
C GLY A 164 15.53 -4.61 -0.44
N THR A 165 16.26 -4.24 0.60
CA THR A 165 17.61 -3.69 0.48
C THR A 165 18.69 -4.79 0.47
N THR A 166 18.40 -5.96 1.04
CA THR A 166 19.36 -7.06 1.17
C THR A 166 19.55 -7.82 -0.14
N THR A 167 20.77 -7.83 -0.67
CA THR A 167 21.13 -8.60 -1.88
C THR A 167 20.96 -10.10 -1.64
N GLY A 168 20.34 -10.80 -2.58
CA GLY A 168 20.19 -12.26 -2.55
C GLY A 168 19.15 -12.77 -3.54
N THR A 169 18.71 -14.02 -3.36
CA THR A 169 17.87 -14.73 -4.34
C THR A 169 16.64 -15.40 -3.75
N ASP A 170 16.33 -15.17 -2.47
CA ASP A 170 15.21 -15.84 -1.81
C ASP A 170 13.84 -15.32 -2.24
N GLU A 171 13.75 -14.02 -2.47
CA GLU A 171 12.57 -13.29 -2.90
C GLU A 171 12.67 -12.92 -4.38
N VAL A 172 11.54 -12.92 -5.07
CA VAL A 172 11.38 -12.42 -6.42
C VAL A 172 10.32 -11.32 -6.42
N TYR A 173 10.65 -10.17 -6.99
CA TYR A 173 9.79 -9.01 -7.10
C TYR A 173 9.27 -8.91 -8.52
N VAL A 174 7.97 -9.18 -8.68
CA VAL A 174 7.31 -9.16 -9.99
C VAL A 174 6.55 -7.86 -10.13
N PRO A 175 7.02 -6.90 -10.94
CA PRO A 175 6.39 -5.61 -11.05
C PRO A 175 5.12 -5.73 -11.89
N PHE A 176 4.10 -4.92 -11.57
CA PHE A 176 2.85 -4.91 -12.35
C PHE A 176 2.35 -3.53 -12.74
N GLY A 177 2.89 -2.47 -12.14
CA GLY A 177 2.54 -1.10 -12.47
C GLY A 177 3.57 -0.11 -11.96
N ARG A 178 3.47 1.12 -12.44
CA ARG A 178 4.25 2.27 -12.01
C ARG A 178 3.40 3.10 -11.05
N ASP A 179 3.96 3.51 -9.95
CA ASP A 179 3.40 4.51 -9.04
C ASP A 179 4.32 5.73 -9.00
N ALA A 180 3.81 6.85 -8.52
CA ALA A 180 4.63 7.99 -8.14
C ALA A 180 4.39 8.34 -6.68
N VAL A 181 5.48 8.53 -5.94
CA VAL A 181 5.43 8.95 -4.55
C VAL A 181 5.62 10.46 -4.49
N THR A 182 4.65 11.10 -3.86
CA THR A 182 4.62 12.54 -3.61
C THR A 182 4.13 12.79 -2.19
N TYR A 183 3.52 13.95 -1.91
CA TYR A 183 2.90 14.28 -0.64
C TYR A 183 1.43 14.70 -0.83
N ILE A 184 0.65 14.53 0.24
CA ILE A 184 -0.63 15.22 0.44
C ILE A 184 -0.41 16.37 1.42
N SER A 185 -1.18 17.44 1.26
CA SER A 185 -1.12 18.63 2.11
C SER A 185 -2.49 19.04 2.62
N TYR A 186 -2.53 19.56 3.84
CA TYR A 186 -3.73 20.12 4.46
C TYR A 186 -3.40 21.39 5.25
N ARG A 187 -4.15 22.46 4.97
CA ARG A 187 -4.09 23.74 5.68
C ARG A 187 -5.27 23.85 6.64
N PRO A 188 -5.08 23.66 7.96
CA PRO A 188 -6.16 23.86 8.91
C PRO A 188 -6.56 25.35 9.00
N GLY A 189 -7.83 25.61 9.27
CA GLY A 189 -8.38 26.97 9.33
C GLY A 189 -8.77 27.56 7.97
N GLY A 190 -8.47 26.89 6.86
CA GLY A 190 -8.82 27.33 5.49
C GLY A 190 -7.65 27.96 4.73
N GLY A 191 -7.89 28.32 3.46
CA GLY A 191 -6.86 28.82 2.53
C GLY A 191 -6.41 27.76 1.51
N ALA A 192 -5.58 28.15 0.54
CA ALA A 192 -5.07 27.23 -0.47
C ALA A 192 -4.07 26.24 0.15
N ALA A 193 -4.19 24.96 -0.22
CA ALA A 193 -3.22 23.95 0.12
C ALA A 193 -1.94 24.08 -0.73
N LEU A 194 -0.84 23.48 -0.28
CA LEU A 194 0.44 23.51 -0.99
C LEU A 194 0.42 22.55 -2.19
N ALA A 195 -0.05 23.03 -3.33
CA ALA A 195 -0.17 22.25 -4.56
C ALA A 195 1.18 21.86 -5.19
N THR A 196 2.26 22.58 -4.91
CA THR A 196 3.61 22.22 -5.38
C THR A 196 4.66 22.66 -4.37
N LEU A 197 5.65 21.80 -4.13
CA LEU A 197 6.83 22.10 -3.33
C LEU A 197 8.08 21.74 -4.10
N THR A 198 9.17 22.48 -3.89
CA THR A 198 10.47 22.04 -4.40
C THR A 198 10.94 20.83 -3.59
N ARG A 199 11.71 19.92 -4.22
CA ARG A 199 12.35 18.82 -3.48
C ARG A 199 13.22 19.35 -2.35
N LYS A 200 13.83 20.53 -2.50
CA LYS A 200 14.56 21.19 -1.42
C LYS A 200 13.66 21.52 -0.23
N ASN A 201 12.46 22.07 -0.44
CA ASN A 201 11.52 22.32 0.67
C ASN A 201 11.15 21.03 1.41
N LEU A 202 10.97 19.92 0.69
CA LEU A 202 10.69 18.62 1.29
C LEU A 202 11.91 18.08 2.06
N ILE A 203 13.11 18.14 1.48
CA ILE A 203 14.34 17.74 2.18
C ILE A 203 14.50 18.55 3.46
N ASP A 204 14.40 19.88 3.39
CA ASP A 204 14.55 20.74 4.55
C ASP A 204 13.48 20.43 5.62
N ALA A 205 12.23 20.16 5.21
CA ALA A 205 11.13 19.86 6.12
C ALA A 205 11.34 18.52 6.85
N TYR A 206 11.99 17.56 6.20
CA TYR A 206 12.27 16.24 6.77
C TYR A 206 13.69 16.09 7.34
N ALA A 207 14.60 17.07 7.17
CA ALA A 207 16.01 16.94 7.59
C ALA A 207 16.22 16.95 9.11
N SER A 208 15.29 17.51 9.87
CA SER A 208 15.28 17.52 11.35
C SER A 208 13.91 18.02 11.84
N ALA A 209 13.64 18.04 13.15
CA ALA A 209 12.42 18.63 13.74
C ALA A 209 12.26 20.16 13.48
N THR A 210 13.04 20.71 12.55
CA THR A 210 13.11 22.12 12.21
C THR A 210 12.01 22.43 11.20
N ARG A 211 11.22 23.44 11.52
CA ARG A 211 10.12 23.93 10.69
C ARG A 211 10.67 24.62 9.45
N VAL A 212 10.09 24.33 8.29
CA VAL A 212 10.40 25.03 7.05
C VAL A 212 9.28 25.99 6.72
N THR A 213 9.62 27.25 6.50
CA THR A 213 8.70 28.22 5.94
C THR A 213 8.87 28.31 4.44
N VAL A 214 7.76 28.35 3.72
CA VAL A 214 7.71 28.55 2.26
C VAL A 214 6.80 29.73 1.95
N ALA A 215 6.85 30.25 0.73
CA ALA A 215 5.90 31.28 0.30
C ALA A 215 4.46 30.74 0.41
N ASP A 216 3.55 31.58 0.91
CA ASP A 216 2.14 31.25 0.99
C ASP A 216 1.54 31.23 -0.43
N PRO A 217 0.88 30.13 -0.85
CA PRO A 217 0.19 30.07 -2.14
C PRO A 217 -0.85 31.17 -2.33
N ASP A 218 -1.42 31.67 -1.24
CA ASP A 218 -2.40 32.76 -1.27
C ASP A 218 -1.75 34.16 -1.39
N GLY A 219 -0.42 34.24 -1.47
CA GLY A 219 0.34 35.50 -1.59
C GLY A 219 0.38 36.34 -0.31
N THR A 220 -0.09 35.80 0.81
CA THR A 220 -0.25 36.47 2.11
C THR A 220 0.99 36.45 3.01
N GLY A 221 2.13 35.94 2.52
CA GLY A 221 3.38 35.89 3.27
C GLY A 221 4.03 34.51 3.17
N THR A 222 4.23 33.86 4.31
CA THR A 222 4.86 32.53 4.37
C THR A 222 3.99 31.55 5.15
N VAL A 223 4.05 30.27 4.79
CA VAL A 223 3.45 29.18 5.57
C VAL A 223 4.50 28.22 6.09
N THR A 224 4.28 27.71 7.30
CA THR A 224 5.11 26.72 7.98
C THR A 224 4.66 25.31 7.62
N ILE A 225 5.58 24.50 7.12
CA ILE A 225 5.38 23.08 6.83
C ILE A 225 5.66 22.25 8.08
N VAL A 226 4.72 21.36 8.41
CA VAL A 226 4.89 20.34 9.45
C VAL A 226 4.76 18.94 8.83
N PRO A 227 5.85 18.15 8.79
CA PRO A 227 5.81 16.80 8.26
C PRO A 227 5.15 15.83 9.23
N CYS A 228 4.37 14.91 8.67
CA CYS A 228 3.75 13.78 9.37
C CYS A 228 4.28 12.46 8.79
N GLY A 229 4.36 11.44 9.63
CA GLY A 229 4.80 10.10 9.24
C GLY A 229 3.63 9.15 8.99
N VAL A 230 3.75 8.31 7.96
CA VAL A 230 2.87 7.14 7.74
C VAL A 230 3.49 5.87 8.34
N GLN A 231 2.76 4.78 8.54
CA GLN A 231 3.23 3.59 9.27
C GLN A 231 4.66 3.10 8.92
N THR A 232 5.41 2.62 9.92
CA THR A 232 6.85 2.32 9.83
C THR A 232 7.21 1.21 8.83
N SER A 233 6.29 0.29 8.55
CA SER A 233 6.46 -0.79 7.55
C SER A 233 5.94 -0.42 6.15
N SER A 234 5.64 0.86 5.89
CA SER A 234 5.14 1.35 4.60
C SER A 234 6.23 1.37 3.53
N GLY A 235 5.92 0.81 2.36
CA GLY A 235 6.78 0.93 1.18
C GLY A 235 6.83 2.36 0.64
N THR A 236 5.74 3.13 0.78
CA THR A 236 5.67 4.57 0.48
C THR A 236 6.57 5.39 1.38
N MET A 237 6.56 5.16 2.69
CA MET A 237 7.52 5.84 3.57
C MET A 237 8.96 5.47 3.21
N SER A 238 9.22 4.16 3.00
CA SER A 238 10.56 3.70 2.65
C SER A 238 11.08 4.32 1.36
N PHE A 239 10.24 4.47 0.34
CA PHE A 239 10.63 5.14 -0.90
C PHE A 239 10.74 6.65 -0.72
N PHE A 240 9.79 7.29 -0.03
CA PHE A 240 9.80 8.73 0.22
C PHE A 240 11.07 9.18 0.96
N LYS A 241 11.60 8.37 1.89
CA LYS A 241 12.90 8.63 2.53
C LYS A 241 14.04 8.83 1.53
N THR A 242 14.00 8.18 0.36
CA THR A 242 15.00 8.39 -0.70
C THR A 242 14.82 9.76 -1.38
N ILE A 243 13.57 10.20 -1.57
CA ILE A 243 13.22 11.51 -2.14
C ILE A 243 13.73 12.65 -1.25
N VAL A 244 13.53 12.51 0.06
CA VAL A 244 13.94 13.51 1.07
C VAL A 244 15.31 13.25 1.69
N THR A 245 16.07 12.30 1.16
CA THR A 245 17.45 11.98 1.60
C THR A 245 17.60 11.62 3.09
N LEU A 246 16.58 11.00 3.68
CA LEU A 246 16.58 10.58 5.08
C LEU A 246 17.45 9.33 5.31
N ALA A 247 18.50 9.47 6.12
CA ALA A 247 19.50 8.43 6.34
C ALA A 247 19.03 7.23 7.17
N SER A 248 18.06 7.40 8.08
CA SER A 248 17.64 6.34 9.00
C SER A 248 16.18 6.47 9.45
N THR A 249 15.63 5.41 10.05
CA THR A 249 14.32 5.45 10.71
C THR A 249 14.33 6.37 11.94
N GLY A 250 15.47 6.51 12.63
CA GLY A 250 15.59 7.46 13.74
C GLY A 250 15.50 8.92 13.29
N SER A 251 16.16 9.26 12.18
CA SER A 251 16.09 10.60 11.57
C SER A 251 14.66 10.92 11.11
N GLU A 252 13.99 9.92 10.55
CA GLU A 252 12.60 10.02 10.13
C GLU A 252 11.66 10.24 11.31
N GLN A 253 11.75 9.42 12.36
CA GLN A 253 10.95 9.55 13.58
C GLN A 253 11.16 10.92 14.24
N ALA A 254 12.38 11.46 14.23
CA ALA A 254 12.67 12.79 14.74
C ALA A 254 12.01 13.90 13.91
N ALA A 255 12.01 13.79 12.57
CA ALA A 255 11.40 14.77 11.68
C ALA A 255 9.88 14.85 11.89
N VAL A 256 9.21 13.71 12.02
CA VAL A 256 7.75 13.64 12.12
C VAL A 256 7.22 13.73 13.55
N ALA A 257 8.10 13.81 14.55
CA ALA A 257 7.74 13.74 15.97
C ALA A 257 6.71 14.81 16.39
N LEU A 258 6.70 15.97 15.74
CA LEU A 258 5.74 17.02 16.05
C LEU A 258 4.30 16.58 15.71
N CYS A 259 4.10 15.98 14.53
CA CYS A 259 2.77 15.56 14.04
C CYS A 259 2.38 14.16 14.50
N THR A 260 3.35 13.25 14.54
CA THR A 260 3.16 11.83 14.88
C THR A 260 4.20 11.42 15.93
N PRO A 261 4.01 11.83 17.21
CA PRO A 261 5.02 11.69 18.27
C PRO A 261 5.32 10.26 18.70
N ALA A 262 4.40 9.32 18.45
CA ALA A 262 4.56 7.90 18.76
C ALA A 262 4.25 7.06 17.53
N GLU A 263 4.91 5.90 17.40
CA GLU A 263 4.70 4.98 16.27
C GLU A 263 3.24 4.53 16.14
N VAL A 264 2.55 4.32 17.26
CA VAL A 264 1.13 3.95 17.32
C VAL A 264 0.18 5.06 16.85
N ASN A 265 0.68 6.29 16.72
CA ASN A 265 -0.07 7.48 16.32
C ASN A 265 0.23 7.92 14.88
N ARG A 266 1.03 7.14 14.15
CA ARG A 266 1.36 7.40 12.75
C ARG A 266 0.13 7.20 11.86
N LEU A 267 0.12 7.94 10.75
CA LEU A 267 -0.94 7.86 9.77
C LEU A 267 -0.91 6.49 9.09
N GLN A 268 -2.07 5.95 8.77
CA GLN A 268 -2.20 4.90 7.78
C GLN A 268 -1.90 5.48 6.40
N GLU A 269 -1.36 4.64 5.55
CA GLU A 269 -1.06 5.03 4.18
C GLU A 269 -2.37 5.35 3.46
N SER A 270 -2.31 6.29 2.52
CA SER A 270 -3.49 6.64 1.73
C SER A 270 -4.67 7.19 2.55
N LYS A 271 -4.45 7.73 3.76
CA LYS A 271 -5.50 8.25 4.64
C LYS A 271 -5.41 9.76 4.84
N GLY A 272 -6.16 10.51 4.01
CA GLY A 272 -6.23 11.96 4.03
C GLY A 272 -6.99 12.52 5.24
N ASP A 273 -8.05 11.83 5.66
CA ASP A 273 -8.81 12.12 6.88
C ASP A 273 -7.93 12.16 8.12
N GLN A 274 -7.00 11.22 8.26
CA GLN A 274 -6.07 11.19 9.38
C GLN A 274 -5.10 12.37 9.33
N LEU A 275 -4.57 12.74 8.14
CA LEU A 275 -3.74 13.95 8.00
C LEU A 275 -4.54 15.20 8.38
N LYS A 276 -5.79 15.28 7.92
CA LYS A 276 -6.71 16.37 8.25
C LYS A 276 -6.90 16.48 9.77
N ALA A 277 -7.19 15.36 10.43
CA ALA A 277 -7.37 15.29 11.87
C ALA A 277 -6.12 15.76 12.63
N LYS A 278 -4.90 15.42 12.15
CA LYS A 278 -3.66 15.96 12.73
C LYS A 278 -3.55 17.48 12.58
N GLY A 279 -3.83 18.00 11.38
CA GLY A 279 -3.81 19.45 11.14
C GLY A 279 -4.84 20.19 12.00
N ASP A 280 -6.06 19.66 12.12
CA ASP A 280 -7.10 20.24 12.97
C ASP A 280 -6.71 20.23 14.46
N ALA A 281 -6.05 19.17 14.91
CA ALA A 281 -5.54 19.08 16.28
C ALA A 281 -4.39 20.06 16.56
N PHE A 282 -3.52 20.32 15.58
CA PHE A 282 -2.53 21.42 15.68
C PHE A 282 -3.21 22.78 15.80
N TYR A 283 -4.18 23.05 14.94
CA TYR A 283 -4.90 24.32 14.93
C TYR A 283 -5.70 24.56 16.22
N ALA A 284 -6.28 23.50 16.79
CA ALA A 284 -6.95 23.54 18.08
C ALA A 284 -5.97 23.64 19.28
N GLY A 285 -4.66 23.58 19.04
CA GLY A 285 -3.63 23.60 20.09
C GLY A 285 -3.57 22.33 20.95
N THR A 286 -4.26 21.25 20.53
CA THR A 286 -4.25 19.95 21.22
C THR A 286 -3.04 19.11 20.84
N LEU A 287 -2.40 19.41 19.71
CA LEU A 287 -1.04 18.98 19.36
C LEU A 287 -0.10 20.18 19.33
N GLY A 288 1.12 20.02 19.87
CA GLY A 288 2.15 21.07 19.85
C GLY A 288 1.93 22.21 20.86
N ALA A 289 1.65 21.86 22.12
CA ALA A 289 1.38 22.79 23.22
C ALA A 289 2.31 24.04 23.21
N GLY A 290 1.71 25.22 23.03
CA GLY A 290 2.31 26.52 23.37
C GLY A 290 2.91 27.36 22.25
N ALA A 291 2.88 26.95 20.97
CA ALA A 291 3.55 27.72 19.91
C ALA A 291 2.71 28.04 18.65
N TYR A 292 1.48 27.51 18.51
CA TYR A 292 0.71 27.55 17.25
C TYR A 292 -0.77 27.90 17.39
N THR A 293 -1.24 28.18 18.61
CA THR A 293 -2.63 28.59 18.84
C THR A 293 -2.87 29.91 18.11
N ALA A 294 -3.60 29.84 16.99
CA ALA A 294 -3.95 30.91 16.03
C ALA A 294 -3.04 31.12 14.80
N ASP A 295 -2.06 30.27 14.52
CA ASP A 295 -1.29 30.40 13.27
C ASP A 295 -2.06 29.79 12.08
N THR A 296 -2.78 30.64 11.34
CA THR A 296 -3.47 30.30 10.07
C THR A 296 -2.49 29.99 8.93
N GLN A 297 -1.18 30.08 9.18
CA GLN A 297 -0.11 29.84 8.22
C GLN A 297 0.61 28.51 8.47
N LEU A 298 -0.07 27.50 9.02
CA LEU A 298 0.47 26.14 9.14
C LEU A 298 -0.09 25.24 8.04
N VAL A 299 0.75 24.35 7.50
CA VAL A 299 0.35 23.28 6.59
C VAL A 299 0.97 21.98 7.05
N VAL A 300 0.14 20.95 7.26
CA VAL A 300 0.63 19.59 7.51
C VAL A 300 0.81 18.85 6.19
N ILE A 301 1.87 18.05 6.07
CA ILE A 301 2.12 17.21 4.90
C ILE A 301 2.41 15.76 5.30
N ALA A 302 2.06 14.81 4.44
CA ALA A 302 2.42 13.41 4.60
C ALA A 302 2.75 12.79 3.23
N PRO A 303 3.66 11.80 3.17
CA PRO A 303 3.97 11.10 1.94
C PRO A 303 2.76 10.30 1.44
N MET A 304 2.61 10.23 0.11
CA MET A 304 1.45 9.65 -0.54
C MET A 304 1.82 8.96 -1.85
N SER A 305 1.15 7.84 -2.15
CA SER A 305 1.10 7.25 -3.49
C SER A 305 0.10 8.01 -4.36
N ALA A 306 0.54 8.53 -5.51
CA ALA A 306 -0.36 9.18 -6.46
C ALA A 306 -1.43 8.21 -6.96
N ALA A 307 -1.11 6.92 -7.16
CA ALA A 307 -2.07 5.90 -7.52
C ALA A 307 -3.18 5.75 -6.47
N GLY A 308 -2.80 5.67 -5.18
CA GLY A 308 -3.75 5.61 -4.08
C GLY A 308 -4.70 6.82 -4.01
N TYR A 309 -4.22 8.02 -4.35
CA TYR A 309 -5.05 9.22 -4.41
C TYR A 309 -6.01 9.17 -5.59
N ILE A 310 -5.51 8.82 -6.79
CA ILE A 310 -6.32 8.68 -8.02
C ILE A 310 -7.43 7.66 -7.80
N ALA A 311 -7.13 6.49 -7.23
CA ALA A 311 -8.11 5.43 -7.00
C ALA A 311 -9.30 5.90 -6.15
N GLN A 312 -9.02 6.67 -5.09
CA GLN A 312 -10.07 7.20 -4.22
C GLN A 312 -10.83 8.35 -4.87
N ALA A 313 -10.14 9.27 -5.54
CA ALA A 313 -10.75 10.37 -6.26
C ALA A 313 -11.66 9.89 -7.41
N ASN A 314 -11.33 8.76 -8.02
CA ASN A 314 -12.13 8.11 -9.05
C ASN A 314 -13.25 7.23 -8.48
N GLY A 315 -13.37 7.10 -7.16
CA GLY A 315 -14.41 6.31 -6.49
C GLY A 315 -14.26 4.80 -6.65
N VAL A 316 -13.03 4.31 -6.88
CA VAL A 316 -12.75 2.88 -7.09
C VAL A 316 -12.08 2.22 -5.88
N SER A 317 -11.77 3.02 -4.84
CA SER A 317 -11.19 2.65 -3.56
C SER A 317 -11.94 3.37 -2.42
N ASP A 318 -11.73 2.91 -1.17
CA ASP A 318 -12.30 3.50 0.04
C ASP A 318 -11.97 5.00 0.14
N PRO A 319 -12.96 5.91 0.19
CA PRO A 319 -12.72 7.34 0.30
C PRO A 319 -12.18 7.65 1.69
N ASN A 320 -10.86 7.63 1.81
CA ASN A 320 -10.12 7.92 3.04
C ASN A 320 -10.00 9.44 3.28
N GLY A 321 -11.10 10.15 3.02
CA GLY A 321 -11.34 11.54 3.40
C GLY A 321 -10.36 12.58 2.87
N TYR A 322 -10.21 12.69 1.54
CA TYR A 322 -9.47 13.80 0.91
C TYR A 322 -10.21 15.14 0.87
N THR A 323 -11.31 15.28 1.59
CA THR A 323 -11.99 16.57 1.71
C THR A 323 -11.04 17.62 2.27
N ASN A 324 -10.74 18.66 1.48
CA ASN A 324 -9.75 19.71 1.76
C ASN A 324 -8.29 19.26 1.83
N VAL A 325 -7.98 18.01 1.45
CA VAL A 325 -6.61 17.50 1.38
C VAL A 325 -6.20 17.43 -0.09
N THR A 326 -5.09 18.08 -0.42
CA THR A 326 -4.64 18.22 -1.81
C THR A 326 -3.40 17.38 -2.06
N LEU A 327 -3.39 16.64 -3.16
CA LEU A 327 -2.20 15.95 -3.66
C LEU A 327 -1.24 16.99 -4.25
N GLY A 328 -0.03 17.08 -3.72
CA GLY A 328 0.99 18.01 -4.19
C GLY A 328 1.89 17.42 -5.28
N GLY A 329 2.45 18.29 -6.11
CA GLY A 329 3.56 17.99 -7.02
C GLY A 329 4.91 18.30 -6.39
N ILE A 330 5.94 17.57 -6.81
CA ILE A 330 7.34 17.85 -6.44
C ILE A 330 8.04 18.45 -7.65
N SER A 331 8.56 19.67 -7.50
CA SER A 331 9.44 20.29 -8.49
C SER A 331 10.89 20.10 -8.10
N ASP A 332 11.76 19.85 -9.09
CA ASP A 332 13.21 19.81 -8.88
C ASP A 332 13.85 21.19 -9.06
N ASP A 333 13.03 22.21 -9.32
CA ASP A 333 13.49 23.58 -9.46
C ASP A 333 14.26 24.03 -8.23
N GLY A 334 15.49 24.47 -8.48
CA GLY A 334 16.36 25.05 -7.47
C GLY A 334 17.19 24.08 -6.63
N THR A 335 17.12 22.74 -6.83
CA THR A 335 17.94 21.81 -6.03
C THR A 335 19.45 21.92 -6.29
N THR A 336 19.88 22.45 -7.43
CA THR A 336 21.30 22.60 -7.82
C THR A 336 21.73 24.03 -8.13
N GLY A 337 20.84 25.01 -7.95
CA GLY A 337 21.08 26.39 -8.40
C GLY A 337 21.09 26.60 -9.92
N THR A 338 20.71 25.59 -10.72
CA THR A 338 20.77 25.63 -12.20
C THR A 338 19.43 25.43 -12.92
N GLY A 339 18.29 25.53 -12.24
CA GLY A 339 16.98 25.23 -12.83
C GLY A 339 16.76 23.72 -12.94
N GLY A 340 15.85 23.19 -12.13
CA GLY A 340 15.49 21.78 -12.20
C GLY A 340 14.43 21.56 -13.25
N ALA A 341 13.86 20.36 -13.29
CA ALA A 341 12.64 20.13 -14.03
C ALA A 341 11.46 20.28 -13.07
N ASP A 342 10.55 21.21 -13.37
CA ASP A 342 9.20 21.14 -12.81
C ASP A 342 8.53 19.88 -13.35
N LEU A 343 8.31 18.88 -12.49
CA LEU A 343 7.64 17.65 -12.86
C LEU A 343 6.12 17.86 -12.98
N GLY A 344 5.61 19.00 -12.50
CA GLY A 344 4.20 19.36 -12.50
C GLY A 344 3.35 18.53 -11.54
N SER A 345 2.04 18.49 -11.81
CA SER A 345 1.09 17.67 -11.05
C SER A 345 1.35 16.17 -11.28
N PRO A 346 1.26 15.33 -10.24
CA PRO A 346 1.33 13.87 -10.36
C PRO A 346 0.13 13.27 -11.10
N THR A 347 -0.93 14.05 -11.30
CA THR A 347 -2.18 13.62 -11.95
C THR A 347 -2.55 14.53 -13.11
N THR A 348 -3.35 13.99 -14.03
CA THR A 348 -4.01 14.73 -15.10
C THR A 348 -5.52 14.48 -15.04
N GLY A 349 -6.30 15.33 -15.72
CA GLY A 349 -7.76 15.23 -15.74
C GLY A 349 -8.40 15.80 -14.48
N THR A 350 -9.65 15.41 -14.23
CA THR A 350 -10.44 15.82 -13.07
C THR A 350 -11.20 14.62 -12.53
N ALA A 351 -11.37 14.53 -11.21
CA ALA A 351 -12.20 13.50 -10.60
C ALA A 351 -13.62 13.48 -11.23
N PRO A 352 -14.22 12.31 -11.48
CA PRO A 352 -13.74 10.95 -11.16
C PRO A 352 -12.92 10.28 -12.28
N ASN A 353 -12.28 11.07 -13.14
CA ASN A 353 -11.46 10.60 -14.27
C ASN A 353 -10.01 11.12 -14.15
N LEU A 354 -9.45 11.12 -12.94
CA LEU A 354 -8.03 11.39 -12.78
C LEU A 354 -7.21 10.25 -13.39
N ALA A 355 -6.11 10.60 -14.03
CA ALA A 355 -5.16 9.66 -14.62
C ALA A 355 -3.72 10.00 -14.17
N PRO A 356 -2.80 9.02 -14.18
CA PRO A 356 -1.38 9.26 -13.91
C PRO A 356 -0.78 10.30 -14.86
N ASN A 357 0.01 11.25 -14.36
CA ASN A 357 0.90 12.04 -15.21
C ASN A 357 2.14 11.19 -15.55
N LEU A 358 2.21 10.70 -16.79
CA LEU A 358 3.29 9.80 -17.22
C LEU A 358 4.68 10.42 -17.12
N THR A 359 4.83 11.74 -17.34
CA THR A 359 6.12 12.42 -17.17
C THR A 359 6.55 12.42 -15.70
N PHE A 360 5.62 12.67 -14.79
CA PHE A 360 5.88 12.63 -13.35
C PHE A 360 6.24 11.20 -12.92
N TYR A 361 5.48 10.19 -13.36
CA TYR A 361 5.71 8.77 -13.04
C TYR A 361 7.01 8.21 -13.64
N ALA A 362 7.46 8.74 -14.77
CA ALA A 362 8.72 8.34 -15.41
C ALA A 362 9.96 8.90 -14.69
N SER A 363 9.81 9.97 -13.90
CA SER A 363 10.93 10.58 -13.18
C SER A 363 11.51 9.61 -12.14
N ALA A 364 12.80 9.32 -12.24
CA ALA A 364 13.50 8.39 -11.34
C ALA A 364 13.53 8.84 -9.87
N GLY A 365 13.32 10.14 -9.62
CA GLY A 365 13.34 10.71 -8.27
C GLY A 365 12.03 10.57 -7.50
N VAL A 366 10.92 10.23 -8.17
CA VAL A 366 9.58 10.15 -7.54
C VAL A 366 8.79 8.93 -8.01
N GLY A 367 9.05 8.44 -9.22
CA GLY A 367 8.45 7.25 -9.80
C GLY A 367 9.08 5.96 -9.32
N ARG A 368 8.26 4.95 -9.10
CA ARG A 368 8.68 3.60 -8.70
C ARG A 368 7.80 2.54 -9.34
N ASP A 369 8.32 1.34 -9.50
CA ASP A 369 7.47 0.19 -9.80
C ASP A 369 6.88 -0.36 -8.50
N VAL A 370 5.72 -1.02 -8.61
CA VAL A 370 5.07 -1.75 -7.50
C VAL A 370 4.95 -3.23 -7.85
N TYR A 371 4.98 -4.08 -6.83
CA TYR A 371 5.32 -5.50 -6.98
C TYR A 371 4.37 -6.44 -6.26
N ASN A 372 4.22 -7.63 -6.82
CA ASN A 372 3.90 -8.84 -6.05
C ASN A 372 5.20 -9.60 -5.79
N VAL A 373 5.40 -10.02 -4.55
CA VAL A 373 6.63 -10.66 -4.07
C VAL A 373 6.36 -12.13 -3.78
N PHE A 374 7.27 -12.99 -4.24
CA PHE A 374 7.17 -14.44 -4.11
C PHE A 374 8.45 -15.01 -3.49
N LYS A 375 8.33 -16.14 -2.79
CA LYS A 375 9.49 -16.99 -2.52
C LYS A 375 9.97 -17.54 -3.86
N ARG A 376 11.25 -17.41 -4.19
CA ARG A 376 11.81 -17.86 -5.48
C ARG A 376 11.44 -19.30 -5.80
N SER A 377 11.54 -20.21 -4.83
CA SER A 377 11.24 -21.62 -5.02
C SER A 377 9.75 -21.93 -5.28
N SER A 378 8.82 -20.98 -5.11
CA SER A 378 7.40 -21.19 -5.43
C SER A 378 7.07 -20.88 -6.90
N ILE A 379 7.98 -20.24 -7.63
CA ILE A 379 7.78 -19.85 -9.04
C ILE A 379 8.94 -20.24 -9.95
N ILE A 380 10.12 -20.55 -9.41
CA ILE A 380 11.32 -20.95 -10.14
C ILE A 380 11.87 -22.24 -9.53
N ASN A 381 12.19 -23.22 -10.39
CA ASN A 381 12.97 -24.39 -10.00
C ASN A 381 14.41 -23.96 -9.71
N THR A 382 14.83 -24.01 -8.45
CA THR A 382 16.15 -23.50 -8.02
C THR A 382 17.32 -24.32 -8.55
N GLY A 383 17.12 -25.59 -8.92
CA GLY A 383 18.16 -26.44 -9.49
C GLY A 383 18.42 -26.17 -10.98
N THR A 384 17.43 -25.64 -11.70
CA THR A 384 17.52 -25.43 -13.16
C THR A 384 17.40 -23.96 -13.58
N GLY A 385 16.87 -23.10 -12.71
CA GLY A 385 16.57 -21.70 -13.03
C GLY A 385 15.31 -21.49 -13.87
N PHE A 386 14.64 -22.56 -14.31
CA PHE A 386 13.42 -22.47 -15.11
C PHE A 386 12.19 -22.16 -14.26
N THR A 387 11.23 -21.43 -14.83
CA THR A 387 9.94 -21.18 -14.22
C THR A 387 9.17 -22.49 -14.01
N LEU A 388 8.45 -22.59 -12.91
CA LEU A 388 7.56 -23.71 -12.64
C LEU A 388 6.29 -23.62 -13.50
N THR A 389 5.62 -24.76 -13.70
CA THR A 389 4.29 -24.79 -14.31
C THR A 389 3.25 -24.85 -13.19
N ASN A 390 2.84 -23.69 -12.69
CA ASN A 390 1.81 -23.58 -11.66
C ASN A 390 0.95 -22.31 -11.82
N GLY A 391 -0.11 -22.20 -11.01
CA GLY A 391 -1.04 -21.10 -11.11
C GLY A 391 -0.42 -19.74 -10.76
N LEU A 392 0.55 -19.67 -9.84
CA LEU A 392 1.26 -18.41 -9.52
C LEU A 392 2.01 -17.88 -10.75
N VAL A 393 2.74 -18.75 -11.46
CA VAL A 393 3.44 -18.37 -12.69
C VAL A 393 2.46 -17.88 -13.74
N ALA A 394 1.38 -18.61 -14.00
CA ALA A 394 0.37 -18.21 -14.98
C ALA A 394 -0.35 -16.89 -14.63
N LEU A 395 -0.54 -16.61 -13.34
CA LEU A 395 -1.25 -15.41 -12.88
C LEU A 395 -0.37 -14.15 -12.92
N PHE A 396 0.91 -14.28 -12.61
CA PHE A 396 1.77 -13.12 -12.30
C PHE A 396 2.96 -12.93 -13.25
N LEU A 397 3.54 -14.00 -13.79
CA LEU A 397 4.80 -13.90 -14.55
C LEU A 397 4.57 -13.77 -16.04
N ASP A 398 5.41 -12.96 -16.70
CA ASP A 398 5.58 -13.02 -18.14
C ASP A 398 6.61 -14.10 -18.49
N THR A 399 6.16 -15.17 -19.12
CA THR A 399 6.98 -16.33 -19.50
C THR A 399 7.45 -16.24 -20.94
N ASN A 400 7.09 -15.17 -21.66
CA ASN A 400 7.65 -14.91 -22.98
C ASN A 400 9.14 -14.58 -22.84
N VAL A 401 9.98 -15.44 -23.43
CA VAL A 401 11.44 -15.44 -23.25
C VAL A 401 12.11 -14.11 -23.60
N ALA A 402 11.51 -13.30 -24.46
CA ALA A 402 12.02 -11.99 -24.86
C ALA A 402 11.86 -10.89 -23.79
N ALA A 403 11.00 -11.08 -22.77
CA ALA A 403 10.66 -10.07 -21.76
C ALA A 403 11.52 -10.13 -20.49
N ASN A 404 12.17 -11.27 -20.22
CA ASN A 404 12.82 -11.51 -18.92
C ASN A 404 14.28 -11.07 -18.89
N GLY A 405 14.64 -10.24 -17.92
CA GLY A 405 16.03 -9.83 -17.65
C GLY A 405 16.66 -8.84 -18.63
N THR A 406 15.89 -8.29 -19.57
CA THR A 406 16.35 -7.23 -20.49
C THR A 406 15.55 -5.96 -20.25
N ALA A 407 16.17 -4.94 -19.65
CA ALA A 407 15.53 -3.64 -19.49
C ALA A 407 15.12 -3.09 -20.87
N GLY A 408 13.82 -2.85 -21.07
CA GLY A 408 13.28 -2.33 -22.33
C GLY A 408 12.95 -3.38 -23.40
N ALA A 409 12.63 -4.62 -23.02
CA ALA A 409 12.13 -5.63 -23.95
C ALA A 409 10.93 -5.07 -24.78
N PRO A 410 11.08 -4.92 -26.10
CA PRO A 410 10.16 -4.12 -26.94
C PRO A 410 8.78 -4.76 -27.17
N ASN A 411 8.46 -5.90 -26.53
CA ASN A 411 7.27 -6.69 -26.84
C ASN A 411 6.39 -7.05 -25.64
N ASN A 412 6.60 -6.42 -24.49
CA ASN A 412 5.76 -6.63 -23.31
C ASN A 412 4.59 -5.62 -23.28
N THR A 413 3.75 -5.67 -24.31
CA THR A 413 2.45 -4.99 -24.28
C THR A 413 1.44 -5.90 -23.57
N SER A 414 0.36 -5.34 -23.02
CA SER A 414 -0.68 -6.14 -22.35
C SER A 414 -1.26 -7.27 -23.21
N ALA A 415 -1.25 -7.12 -24.54
CA ALA A 415 -1.73 -8.15 -25.48
C ALA A 415 -0.79 -9.35 -25.61
N ASN A 416 0.52 -9.15 -25.41
CA ASN A 416 1.55 -10.17 -25.61
C ASN A 416 2.11 -10.72 -24.30
N ASN A 417 1.84 -10.08 -23.16
CA ASN A 417 2.28 -10.54 -21.84
C ASN A 417 1.54 -11.82 -21.43
N SER A 418 2.23 -12.86 -20.95
CA SER A 418 1.57 -14.09 -20.50
C SER A 418 0.93 -14.00 -19.11
N SER A 419 1.26 -12.98 -18.32
CA SER A 419 0.73 -12.72 -16.98
C SER A 419 -0.72 -12.23 -17.05
N LYS A 420 -1.62 -12.94 -16.37
CA LYS A 420 -3.04 -12.55 -16.27
C LYS A 420 -3.24 -11.21 -15.57
N LEU A 421 -2.36 -10.88 -14.62
CA LEU A 421 -2.35 -9.58 -13.96
C LEU A 421 -2.01 -8.47 -14.96
N CYS A 422 -0.94 -8.63 -15.74
CA CYS A 422 -0.49 -7.63 -16.71
C CYS A 422 -1.43 -7.45 -17.91
N GLN A 423 -2.21 -8.48 -18.23
CA GLN A 423 -3.29 -8.40 -19.22
C GLN A 423 -4.45 -7.48 -18.77
N ASN A 424 -4.59 -7.22 -17.46
CA ASN A 424 -5.64 -6.35 -16.90
C ASN A 424 -5.18 -4.88 -16.73
N SER A 425 -4.50 -4.33 -17.74
CA SER A 425 -3.96 -2.97 -17.69
C SER A 425 -5.03 -1.89 -17.46
N THR A 426 -6.23 -2.05 -18.01
CA THR A 426 -7.34 -1.12 -17.77
C THR A 426 -7.72 -1.03 -16.29
N VAL A 427 -7.66 -2.15 -15.55
CA VAL A 427 -7.91 -2.14 -14.10
C VAL A 427 -6.74 -1.44 -13.41
N ILE A 428 -5.50 -1.78 -13.75
CA ILE A 428 -4.28 -1.15 -13.18
C ILE A 428 -4.32 0.38 -13.33
N GLU A 429 -4.64 0.88 -14.53
CA GLU A 429 -4.76 2.32 -14.82
C GLU A 429 -5.94 2.98 -14.11
N LYS A 430 -7.09 2.30 -14.01
CA LYS A 430 -8.26 2.79 -13.28
C LYS A 430 -7.95 3.05 -11.80
N PHE A 431 -7.03 2.27 -11.22
CA PHE A 431 -6.48 2.47 -9.87
C PHE A 431 -5.29 3.43 -9.82
N GLY A 432 -4.99 4.17 -10.90
CA GLY A 432 -3.98 5.22 -10.92
C GLY A 432 -2.54 4.74 -11.04
N PHE A 433 -2.30 3.48 -11.39
CA PHE A 433 -0.96 3.00 -11.71
C PHE A 433 -0.67 3.18 -13.20
N GLY A 434 0.53 3.68 -13.52
CA GLY A 434 1.01 3.73 -14.90
C GLY A 434 1.39 2.34 -15.43
N GLN A 435 1.28 2.14 -16.73
CA GLN A 435 1.79 0.93 -17.37
C GLN A 435 3.33 0.89 -17.34
N ILE A 436 3.86 -0.33 -17.33
CA ILE A 436 5.31 -0.59 -17.34
C ILE A 436 5.65 -1.65 -18.39
N SER A 437 6.80 -1.50 -19.04
CA SER A 437 7.28 -2.43 -20.07
C SER A 437 7.91 -3.69 -19.50
N ASN A 438 8.16 -3.76 -18.20
CA ASN A 438 8.71 -4.92 -17.50
C ASN A 438 7.63 -5.64 -16.68
N CYS A 439 6.34 -5.43 -16.95
CA CYS A 439 5.25 -6.08 -16.22
C CYS A 439 5.42 -7.60 -16.24
N GLY A 440 5.39 -8.26 -15.07
CA GLY A 440 5.57 -9.71 -14.98
C GLY A 440 7.01 -10.20 -15.03
N ASP A 441 8.01 -9.31 -15.18
CA ASP A 441 9.43 -9.68 -15.10
C ASP A 441 9.76 -10.22 -13.71
N TYR A 442 10.57 -11.27 -13.66
CA TYR A 442 10.98 -11.94 -12.42
C TYR A 442 12.49 -11.92 -12.20
N SER A 443 13.20 -11.03 -12.91
CA SER A 443 14.64 -10.87 -12.81
C SER A 443 15.11 -10.23 -11.49
N LEU A 444 14.27 -9.39 -10.88
CA LEU A 444 14.61 -8.69 -9.64
C LEU A 444 14.48 -9.62 -8.43
N THR A 445 15.62 -9.98 -7.83
CA THR A 445 15.66 -10.83 -6.63
C THR A 445 16.36 -10.17 -5.45
N LYS A 446 15.95 -10.54 -4.24
CA LYS A 446 16.56 -10.12 -2.97
C LYS A 446 16.67 -11.29 -2.00
N ALA A 447 17.52 -11.18 -0.99
CA ALA A 447 17.48 -12.10 0.14
C ALA A 447 16.24 -11.79 0.99
N TRP A 448 15.85 -12.74 1.83
CA TRP A 448 15.03 -12.39 2.99
C TRP A 448 15.79 -11.34 3.81
N GLY A 449 15.22 -10.14 3.94
CA GLY A 449 15.86 -9.07 4.72
C GLY A 449 15.93 -9.42 6.21
N SER A 450 16.79 -8.73 6.97
CA SER A 450 16.75 -8.75 8.44
C SER A 450 15.37 -8.41 8.99
N ASP A 451 14.64 -7.55 8.28
CA ASP A 451 13.27 -7.12 8.60
C ASP A 451 12.24 -8.26 8.42
N ALA A 452 12.55 -9.26 7.59
CA ALA A 452 11.74 -10.47 7.44
C ALA A 452 12.12 -11.55 8.49
N ALA A 453 13.32 -11.49 9.06
CA ALA A 453 13.88 -12.54 9.92
C ALA A 453 13.78 -12.28 11.43
N SER A 454 13.52 -11.05 11.90
CA SER A 454 13.42 -10.76 13.34
C SER A 454 12.10 -11.26 13.94
N ALA A 455 12.19 -12.25 14.84
CA ALA A 455 11.07 -12.85 15.57
C ALA A 455 10.61 -11.99 16.76
#